data_AF-A0A1S9ZD80-F1
#
_entry.id   AF-A0A1S9ZD80-F1
#
_cell.length_a   1.000
_cell.length_b   1.000
_cell.length_c   1.000
_cell.angle_alpha   90.00
_cell.angle_beta   90.00
_cell.angle_gamma   90.00
#
_symmetry.space_group_name_H-M   'P 1'
#
loop_
_entity.id
_entity.type
_entity.pdbx_description
1 polymer ?
#
loop_
_entity_poly.entity_id
_entity_poly.type
_entity_poly.pdbx_seq_one_letter_code
_entity_poly.pdbx_strand_id
1 'polypeptide(L)' 'MQQQCYNWLLCLLKGLSLYVEELYLEVIMDFKSFLIAFVVGMFVSFITYLIREKFLKSPKKNKDRSN' A
#
# COMPACT_ATOMS: atom_id res chain seq x y z
N MET A 1 23.94 -16.48 -41.97
CA MET A 1 22.71 -17.03 -41.35
C MET A 1 22.76 -16.97 -39.82
N GLN A 2 23.68 -17.66 -39.12
CA GLN A 2 23.72 -17.66 -37.64
C GLN A 2 23.85 -16.27 -36.99
N GLN A 3 24.68 -15.38 -37.56
CA GLN A 3 24.94 -14.07 -36.97
C GLN A 3 23.73 -13.12 -37.06
N GLN A 4 22.92 -13.24 -38.12
CA GLN A 4 21.65 -12.51 -38.23
C GLN A 4 20.62 -13.04 -37.23
N CYS A 5 20.55 -14.36 -37.01
CA CYS A 5 19.70 -14.95 -35.98
C CYS A 5 20.10 -14.47 -34.58
N TYR A 6 21.40 -14.38 -34.27
CA TYR A 6 21.88 -13.83 -33.01
C TYR A 6 21.48 -12.35 -32.82
N ASN A 7 21.64 -11.52 -33.85
CA ASN A 7 21.24 -10.11 -33.77
C ASN A 7 19.73 -9.94 -33.57
N TRP A 8 18.92 -10.75 -34.26
CA TRP A 8 17.47 -10.76 -34.06
C TRP A 8 17.07 -11.22 -32.66
N LEU A 9 17.68 -12.30 -32.16
CA LEU A 9 17.45 -12.79 -30.81
C LEU A 9 17.84 -11.76 -29.75
N LEU A 10 18.98 -11.08 -29.93
CA LEU A 10 19.45 -10.03 -29.04
C LEU A 10 18.50 -8.82 -29.00
N CYS A 11 17.90 -8.49 -30.16
CA CYS A 11 16.93 -7.42 -30.28
C CYS A 11 15.61 -7.76 -29.55
N LEU A 12 15.13 -8.99 -29.72
CA LEU A 12 13.97 -9.50 -28.99
C LEU A 12 14.22 -9.53 -27.48
N LEU A 13 15.41 -9.99 -27.04
CA LEU A 13 15.77 -10.04 -25.62
C LEU A 13 15.80 -8.65 -24.99
N LYS A 14 16.34 -7.65 -25.71
CA LYS A 14 16.34 -6.25 -25.28
C LYS A 14 14.93 -5.71 -25.14
N GLY A 15 14.07 -5.94 -26.14
CA GLY A 15 12.67 -5.51 -26.07
C GLY A 15 11.93 -6.13 -24.88
N LEU A 16 12.15 -7.42 -24.65
CA LEU A 16 11.53 -8.14 -23.54
C LEU A 16 12.03 -7.65 -22.17
N SER A 17 13.33 -7.37 -22.05
CA SER A 17 13.93 -6.79 -20.84
C SER A 17 13.31 -5.43 -20.51
N LEU A 18 13.12 -4.58 -21.53
CA LEU A 18 12.56 -3.24 -21.38
C LEU A 18 11.09 -3.31 -20.93
N TYR A 19 10.31 -4.22 -21.53
CA TYR A 19 8.93 -4.47 -21.14
C TYR A 19 8.79 -4.96 -19.70
N VAL A 20 9.68 -5.88 -19.26
CA VAL A 20 9.68 -6.38 -17.89
C VAL A 20 10.04 -5.28 -16.89
N GLU A 21 10.98 -4.40 -17.23
CA GLU A 21 11.41 -3.29 -16.37
C GLU A 21 10.29 -2.25 -16.21
N GLU A 22 9.60 -1.89 -17.30
CA GLU A 22 8.41 -1.00 -17.25
C GLU A 22 7.28 -1.61 -16.41
N LEU A 23 6.96 -2.89 -16.64
CA LEU A 23 5.93 -3.60 -15.88
C LEU A 23 6.27 -3.66 -14.38
N TYR A 24 7.54 -3.89 -14.04
CA TYR A 24 7.99 -3.92 -12.66
C TYR A 24 7.87 -2.55 -11.98
N LEU A 25 8.22 -1.48 -12.69
CA LEU A 25 8.09 -0.11 -12.17
C LEU A 25 6.63 0.28 -11.94
N GLU A 26 5.74 -0.04 -12.89
CA GLU A 26 4.31 0.23 -12.78
C GLU A 26 3.71 -0.48 -11.56
N VAL A 27 3.95 -1.79 -11.43
CA VAL A 27 3.47 -2.60 -10.31
C VAL A 27 4.01 -2.09 -8.98
N ILE A 28 5.28 -1.68 -8.92
CA ILE A 28 5.87 -1.12 -7.69
C ILE A 28 5.24 0.22 -7.32
N MET A 29 5.01 1.10 -8.27
CA MET A 29 4.42 2.41 -7.99
C MET A 29 3.01 2.27 -7.43
N ASP A 30 2.20 1.40 -8.02
CA ASP A 30 0.85 1.12 -7.55
C ASP A 30 0.86 0.44 -6.18
N PHE A 31 1.74 -0.54 -5.98
CA PHE A 31 1.88 -1.23 -4.69
C PHE A 31 2.36 -0.28 -3.57
N LYS A 32 3.26 0.65 -3.89
CA LYS A 32 3.72 1.68 -2.95
C LYS A 32 2.58 2.59 -2.52
N SER A 33 1.76 3.05 -3.46
CA SER A 33 0.58 3.86 -3.16
C SER A 33 -0.43 3.10 -2.27
N PHE A 34 -0.69 1.83 -2.61
CA PHE A 34 -1.54 0.95 -1.82
C PHE A 34 -1.03 0.79 -0.38
N LEU A 35 0.27 0.52 -0.20
CA LEU A 35 0.87 0.37 1.12
C LEU A 35 0.74 1.65 1.95
N ILE A 36 0.94 2.83 1.34
CA ILE A 36 0.78 4.11 2.04
C ILE A 36 -0.66 4.27 2.51
N ALA A 37 -1.63 4.07 1.62
CA ALA A 37 -3.05 4.18 1.97
C ALA A 37 -3.45 3.18 3.07
N PHE A 38 -2.95 1.94 2.98
CA PHE A 38 -3.19 0.90 3.97
C PHE A 38 -2.63 1.26 5.36
N VAL A 39 -1.35 1.66 5.42
CA VAL A 39 -0.70 2.05 6.67
C VAL A 39 -1.39 3.26 7.28
N VAL A 40 -1.68 4.29 6.50
CA VAL A 40 -2.40 5.49 6.97
C VAL A 40 -3.77 5.11 7.52
N GLY A 41 -4.54 4.27 6.82
CA GLY A 41 -5.85 3.80 7.29
C GLY A 41 -5.77 3.04 8.62
N MET A 42 -4.79 2.15 8.77
CA MET A 42 -4.53 1.43 10.01
C MET A 42 -4.17 2.38 11.17
N PHE A 43 -3.31 3.38 10.92
CA PHE A 43 -2.95 4.38 11.91
C PHE A 43 -4.14 5.23 12.35
N VAL A 44 -4.95 5.71 11.39
CA VAL A 44 -6.16 6.50 11.71
C VAL A 44 -7.13 5.68 12.56
N SER A 45 -7.36 4.42 12.20
CA SER A 45 -8.23 3.51 12.97
C SER A 45 -7.70 3.31 14.40
N PHE A 46 -6.40 3.07 14.53
CA PHE A 46 -5.73 2.89 15.82
C PHE A 46 -5.82 4.13 16.70
N ILE A 47 -5.51 5.31 16.17
CA ILE A 47 -5.61 6.58 16.91
C ILE A 47 -7.07 6.85 17.31
N THR A 48 -8.02 6.60 16.41
CA THR A 48 -9.45 6.75 16.71
C THR A 48 -9.90 5.82 17.85
N TYR A 49 -9.44 4.56 17.83
CA TYR A 49 -9.67 3.61 18.90
C TYR A 49 -9.10 4.11 20.24
N LEU A 50 -7.84 4.56 20.25
CA LEU A 50 -7.19 5.09 21.46
C LEU A 50 -7.90 6.33 22.01
N ILE A 51 -8.33 7.25 21.14
CA ILE A 51 -9.09 8.44 21.54
C ILE A 51 -10.43 8.01 22.14
N ARG A 52 -11.13 7.06 21.51
CA ARG A 52 -12.41 6.56 22.01
C ARG A 52 -12.25 5.86 23.36
N GLU A 53 -11.19 5.10 23.53
CA GLU A 53 -10.89 4.44 24.79
C GLU A 53 -10.55 5.44 25.91
N LYS A 54 -9.72 6.45 25.63
CA LYS A 54 -9.28 7.42 26.66
C LYS A 54 -10.29 8.52 26.96
N PHE A 55 -11.01 9.03 25.96
CA PHE A 55 -11.85 10.21 26.09
C PHE A 55 -13.35 9.92 26.06
N LEU A 56 -13.80 8.87 25.35
CA LEU A 56 -15.22 8.51 25.27
C LEU A 56 -15.66 7.49 26.34
N LYS A 57 -14.72 6.85 27.07
CA LYS A 57 -15.01 6.22 28.37
C LYS A 57 -14.97 7.25 29.51
N SER A 58 -15.49 8.46 29.30
CA SER A 58 -15.93 9.26 30.45
C SER A 58 -17.01 8.43 31.17
N PRO A 59 -16.88 8.18 32.48
CA PRO A 59 -17.86 7.36 33.20
C PRO A 59 -19.22 7.99 32.97
N LYS A 60 -20.22 7.16 32.61
CA LYS A 60 -21.63 7.54 32.70
C LYS A 60 -21.77 8.31 34.00
N LYS A 61 -21.96 9.63 33.88
CA LYS A 61 -22.16 10.55 34.99
C LYS A 61 -23.11 9.84 35.94
N ASN A 62 -22.64 9.57 37.16
CA ASN A 62 -23.47 9.03 38.22
C ASN A 62 -24.79 9.80 38.18
N LYS A 63 -25.88 9.11 37.81
CA LYS A 63 -27.19 9.54 38.28
C LYS A 63 -27.16 9.17 39.75
N ASP A 64 -26.60 10.07 40.55
CA ASP A 64 -26.93 10.17 41.96
C ASP A 64 -28.45 10.33 42.01
N ARG A 65 -29.12 9.18 42.12
CA ARG A 65 -30.54 9.09 42.41
C ARG A 65 -30.67 9.24 43.91
N SER A 66 -30.33 10.44 44.38
CA SER A 66 -30.83 10.97 45.64
C SER A 66 -32.20 11.55 45.33
N ASN A 67 -33.24 10.76 45.58
CA ASN A 67 -34.52 11.19 46.16
C ASN A 67 -35.34 9.94 46.46
#